data_AF-A0AAC9YPZ4-F1
#
_entry.id   AF-A0AAC9YPZ4-F1
#
_cell.length_a   1.000
_cell.length_b   1.000
_cell.length_c   1.000
_cell.angle_alpha   90.00
_cell.angle_beta   90.00
_cell.angle_gamma   90.00
#
_symmetry.space_group_name_H-M   'P 1'
#
loop_
_entity.id
_entity.type
_entity.pdbx_description
1 polymer ?
#
loop_
_entity_poly.entity_id
_entity_poly.type
_entity_poly.pdbx_seq_one_letter_code
_entity_poly.pdbx_strand_id
1 'polypeptide(L)'
;MSSFVHPAQRAVDDAYRRTRGPVAFLDESYQAPDAVAAHSRTFYIFTAVVVDLKDMVSLRGGLGRIAGGSHWHTSDALKTSQGCVQTREMLDYLAEGSEACVIAHQVQVDAADTDAEGARRACYRGLAIELAAGRAGVWDPVDLLVLEERNQRNFKNKDQTNHRELVSEQLIPRNTRLLQTSPAAERLLWLPDLVSSAFRRTITHRDATSTLFDVIKEQVHFVTPA
;
A
#
# COMPACT_ATOMS: atom_id res chain seq x y z
N MET A 1 14.35 2.88 32.85
CA MET A 1 14.71 3.62 31.62
C MET A 1 13.47 3.70 30.75
N SER A 2 12.80 4.86 30.76
CA SER A 2 11.57 5.07 29.99
C SER A 2 11.95 5.30 28.53
N SER A 3 11.86 4.27 27.69
CA SER A 3 11.95 4.45 26.25
C SER A 3 10.80 5.36 25.83
N PHE A 4 11.10 6.53 25.27
CA PHE A 4 10.10 7.40 24.67
C PHE A 4 9.54 6.67 23.45
N VAL A 5 8.48 5.89 23.66
CA VAL A 5 7.73 5.28 22.56
C VAL A 5 7.10 6.43 21.77
N HIS A 6 7.52 6.60 20.52
CA HIS A 6 7.02 7.63 19.61
C HIS A 6 5.48 7.58 19.60
N PRO A 7 4.74 8.71 19.66
CA PRO A 7 3.28 8.71 19.73
C PRO A 7 2.60 7.88 18.63
N ALA A 8 3.18 7.86 17.42
CA ALA A 8 2.71 7.02 16.32
C ALA A 8 2.84 5.52 16.61
N GLN A 9 3.96 5.08 17.22
CA GLN A 9 4.16 3.68 17.59
C GLN A 9 3.10 3.19 18.58
N ARG A 10 2.76 4.03 19.57
CA ARG A 10 1.71 3.69 20.53
C ARG A 10 0.34 3.54 19.86
N ALA A 11 0.03 4.40 18.88
CA ALA A 11 -1.23 4.30 18.14
C ALA A 11 -1.31 3.00 17.31
N VAL A 12 -0.19 2.59 16.70
CA VAL A 12 -0.04 1.33 15.97
C VAL A 12 -0.25 0.14 16.91
N ASP A 13 0.46 0.10 18.04
CA ASP A 13 0.35 -0.99 19.02
C ASP A 13 -1.09 -1.12 19.56
N ASP A 14 -1.72 0.01 19.89
CA ASP A 14 -3.11 0.07 20.35
C ASP A 14 -4.09 -0.43 19.28
N ALA A 15 -3.82 -0.14 18.00
CA ALA A 15 -4.65 -0.59 16.89
C ALA A 15 -4.58 -2.11 16.73
N TYR A 16 -3.38 -2.70 16.80
CA TYR A 16 -3.17 -4.14 16.67
C TYR A 16 -3.72 -4.96 17.83
N ARG A 17 -3.63 -4.45 19.06
CA ARG A 17 -4.25 -5.13 20.22
C ARG A 17 -5.77 -5.32 20.08
N ARG A 18 -6.42 -4.55 19.20
CA ARG A 18 -7.86 -4.59 18.96
C ARG A 18 -8.23 -5.34 17.67
N THR A 19 -7.26 -5.67 16.85
CA THR A 19 -7.46 -6.41 15.58
C THR A 19 -7.48 -7.90 15.87
N ARG A 20 -8.39 -8.63 15.23
CA ARG A 20 -8.45 -10.10 15.32
C ARG A 20 -8.20 -10.81 13.99
N GLY A 21 -8.50 -10.15 12.88
CA GLY A 21 -8.27 -10.67 11.54
C GLY A 21 -6.96 -10.18 10.93
N PRO A 22 -6.75 -10.44 9.62
CA PRO A 22 -5.63 -9.89 8.89
C PRO A 22 -5.70 -8.36 8.81
N VAL A 23 -4.55 -7.74 8.57
CA VAL A 23 -4.41 -6.29 8.40
C VAL A 23 -3.97 -5.99 6.98
N ALA A 24 -4.60 -5.01 6.36
CA ALA A 24 -4.15 -4.52 5.06
C ALA A 24 -3.23 -3.31 5.24
N PHE A 25 -2.05 -3.35 4.64
CA PHE A 25 -1.10 -2.24 4.55
C PHE A 25 -1.23 -1.58 3.19
N LEU A 26 -1.46 -0.28 3.16
CA LEU A 26 -1.84 0.46 1.97
C LEU A 26 -0.81 1.55 1.65
N ASP A 27 -0.48 1.66 0.37
CA ASP A 27 0.32 2.75 -0.19
C ASP A 27 -0.14 3.11 -1.62
N GLU A 28 0.25 4.29 -2.08
CA GLU A 28 -0.11 4.85 -3.38
C GLU A 28 1.11 5.12 -4.27
N SER A 29 0.95 4.96 -5.57
CA SER A 29 1.92 5.46 -6.55
C SER A 29 1.19 6.02 -7.76
N TYR A 30 1.53 7.23 -8.17
CA TYR A 30 0.78 7.90 -9.23
C TYR A 30 1.64 8.84 -10.07
N GLN A 31 1.13 9.14 -11.24
CA GLN A 31 1.58 10.21 -12.11
C GLN A 31 0.35 11.00 -12.57
N ALA A 32 0.15 12.15 -11.94
CA ALA A 32 -0.95 13.06 -12.25
C ALA A 32 -0.74 13.77 -13.59
N PRO A 33 -1.80 14.29 -14.22
CA PRO A 33 -1.68 15.15 -15.39
C PRO A 33 -0.79 16.37 -15.10
N ASP A 34 0.26 16.56 -15.89
CA ASP A 34 1.14 17.73 -15.82
C ASP A 34 1.08 18.49 -17.16
N ALA A 35 0.78 19.79 -17.08
CA ALA A 35 0.74 20.69 -18.23
C ALA A 35 2.08 20.79 -18.97
N VAL A 36 3.20 20.56 -18.27
CA VAL A 36 4.56 20.63 -18.83
C VAL A 36 4.97 19.30 -19.46
N ALA A 37 4.50 18.17 -18.92
CA ALA A 37 4.81 16.82 -19.38
C ALA A 37 3.62 16.16 -20.11
N ALA A 38 3.00 16.90 -21.03
CA ALA A 38 1.77 16.54 -21.75
C ALA A 38 1.77 15.18 -22.50
N HIS A 39 2.93 14.51 -22.61
CA HIS A 39 3.09 13.22 -23.29
C HIS A 39 3.31 12.03 -22.34
N SER A 40 3.36 12.28 -21.03
CA SER A 40 3.52 11.21 -20.06
C SER A 40 2.19 10.50 -19.78
N ARG A 41 2.21 9.17 -19.79
CA ARG A 41 1.02 8.36 -19.47
C ARG A 41 0.64 8.61 -18.01
N THR A 42 -0.53 9.18 -17.76
CA THR A 42 -1.05 9.38 -16.42
C THR A 42 -1.58 8.07 -15.87
N PHE A 43 -1.33 7.83 -14.59
CA PHE A 43 -1.84 6.66 -13.89
C PHE A 43 -1.99 6.95 -12.41
N TYR A 44 -2.86 6.17 -11.79
CA TYR A 44 -3.03 6.12 -10.36
C TYR A 44 -3.04 4.65 -9.93
N ILE A 45 -2.20 4.29 -8.96
CA ILE A 45 -2.11 2.94 -8.41
C ILE A 45 -2.30 3.07 -6.91
N PHE A 46 -3.22 2.28 -6.37
CA PHE A 46 -3.42 2.12 -4.95
C PHE A 46 -3.23 0.63 -4.66
N THR A 47 -2.33 0.33 -3.74
CA THR A 47 -1.92 -1.04 -3.45
C THR A 47 -2.20 -1.36 -2.00
N ALA A 48 -2.66 -2.58 -1.74
CA ALA A 48 -2.76 -3.16 -0.41
C ALA A 48 -1.99 -4.48 -0.35
N VAL A 49 -1.34 -4.76 0.77
CA VAL A 49 -0.82 -6.10 1.09
C VAL A 49 -1.48 -6.59 2.36
N VAL A 50 -2.15 -7.74 2.28
CA VAL A 50 -2.91 -8.34 3.39
C VAL A 50 -2.01 -9.29 4.16
N VAL A 51 -1.84 -9.03 5.44
CA VAL A 51 -0.91 -9.75 6.32
C VAL A 51 -1.65 -10.29 7.54
N ASP A 52 -1.50 -11.59 7.77
CA ASP A 52 -1.96 -12.24 8.99
C ASP A 52 -1.16 -11.75 10.22
N LEU A 53 -1.84 -11.57 11.35
CA LEU A 53 -1.20 -11.10 12.59
C LEU A 53 -0.02 -11.98 13.04
N LYS A 54 -0.08 -13.29 12.79
CA LYS A 54 0.97 -14.25 13.15
C LYS A 54 2.27 -14.03 12.35
N ASP A 55 2.17 -13.52 11.12
CA ASP A 55 3.29 -13.40 10.17
C ASP A 55 3.98 -12.04 10.24
N MET A 56 3.30 -11.03 10.81
CA MET A 56 3.81 -9.66 10.94
C MET A 56 5.22 -9.56 11.54
N VAL A 57 5.52 -10.33 12.59
CA VAL A 57 6.84 -10.27 13.26
C VAL A 57 7.92 -10.79 12.33
N SER A 58 7.68 -11.92 11.67
CA SER A 58 8.59 -12.54 10.71
C SER A 58 8.85 -11.62 9.53
N LEU A 59 7.80 -11.06 8.94
CA LEU A 59 7.89 -10.13 7.81
C LEU A 59 8.68 -8.87 8.17
N ARG A 60 8.39 -8.21 9.30
CA ARG A 60 9.17 -7.04 9.76
C ARG A 60 10.65 -7.36 9.92
N GLY A 61 10.97 -8.56 10.41
CA GLY A 61 12.35 -9.04 10.58
C GLY A 61 13.03 -9.35 9.25
N GLY A 62 12.36 -10.05 8.34
CA GLY A 62 12.84 -10.37 7.01
C GLY A 62 13.15 -9.12 6.19
N LEU A 63 12.18 -8.20 6.09
CA LEU A 63 12.34 -6.92 5.40
C LEU A 63 13.50 -6.09 5.96
N GLY A 64 13.60 -6.00 7.29
CA GLY A 64 14.69 -5.27 7.95
C GLY A 64 16.07 -5.86 7.65
N ARG A 65 16.19 -7.19 7.57
CA ARG A 65 17.44 -7.87 7.23
C ARG A 65 17.84 -7.61 5.77
N ILE A 66 16.91 -7.72 4.83
CA ILE A 66 17.18 -7.51 3.40
C ILE A 66 17.54 -6.04 3.14
N ALA A 67 16.82 -5.10 3.76
CA ALA A 67 17.09 -3.67 3.65
C ALA A 67 18.50 -3.30 4.17
N GLY A 68 18.99 -4.03 5.18
CA GLY A 68 20.22 -3.67 5.90
C GLY A 68 20.07 -2.38 6.73
N GLY A 69 18.84 -1.95 7.03
CA GLY A 69 18.57 -0.67 7.68
C GLY A 69 17.14 -0.53 8.21
N SER A 70 16.86 0.64 8.77
CA SER A 70 15.54 0.98 9.35
C SER A 70 14.67 1.85 8.45
N HIS A 71 15.12 2.13 7.22
CA HIS A 71 14.42 2.95 6.24
C HIS A 71 14.48 2.28 4.88
N TRP A 72 13.38 2.32 4.15
CA TRP A 72 13.24 1.79 2.81
C TRP A 72 12.30 2.69 2.01
N HIS A 73 12.67 2.95 0.75
CA HIS A 73 11.81 3.58 -0.24
C HIS A 73 12.18 2.98 -1.60
N THR A 74 11.27 2.21 -2.19
CA THR A 74 11.58 1.34 -3.33
C THR A 74 12.03 2.15 -4.55
N SER A 75 11.40 3.30 -4.78
CA SER A 75 11.81 4.20 -5.89
C SER A 75 13.23 4.75 -5.73
N ASP A 76 13.75 4.85 -4.51
CA ASP A 76 15.14 5.27 -4.27
C ASP A 76 16.11 4.08 -4.39
N ALA A 77 15.72 2.92 -3.86
CA ALA A 77 16.51 1.69 -3.98
C ALA A 77 16.78 1.36 -5.46
N LEU A 78 15.77 1.46 -6.32
CA LEU A 78 15.86 1.19 -7.76
C LEU A 78 16.81 2.12 -8.54
N LYS A 79 17.34 3.19 -7.92
CA LYS A 79 18.36 4.06 -8.54
C LYS A 79 19.76 3.46 -8.50
N THR A 80 19.97 2.39 -7.74
CA THR A 80 21.29 1.77 -7.53
C THR A 80 21.26 0.28 -7.84
N SER A 81 22.38 -0.27 -8.30
CA SER A 81 22.47 -1.71 -8.59
C SER A 81 22.22 -2.58 -7.34
N GLN A 82 22.74 -2.16 -6.19
CA GLN A 82 22.51 -2.86 -4.93
C GLN A 82 21.04 -2.79 -4.51
N GLY A 83 20.40 -1.63 -4.59
CA GLY A 83 18.99 -1.48 -4.24
C GLY A 83 18.06 -2.23 -5.20
N CYS A 84 18.42 -2.39 -6.48
CA CYS A 84 17.72 -3.29 -7.40
C CYS A 84 17.77 -4.75 -6.95
N VAL A 85 18.93 -5.24 -6.50
CA VAL A 85 19.09 -6.59 -5.96
C VAL A 85 18.25 -6.75 -4.68
N GLN A 86 18.36 -5.81 -3.75
CA GLN A 86 17.56 -5.84 -2.51
C GLN A 86 16.06 -5.77 -2.78
N THR A 87 15.62 -4.97 -3.75
CA THR A 87 14.20 -4.89 -4.16
C THR A 87 13.72 -6.24 -4.69
N ARG A 88 14.52 -6.89 -5.52
CA ARG A 88 14.23 -8.24 -6.03
C ARG A 88 14.15 -9.25 -4.89
N GLU A 89 15.12 -9.25 -3.97
CA GLU A 89 15.15 -10.13 -2.80
C GLU A 89 13.92 -9.93 -1.89
N MET A 90 13.47 -8.68 -1.69
CA MET A 90 12.25 -8.42 -0.92
C MET A 90 10.98 -8.92 -1.62
N LEU A 91 10.91 -8.80 -2.95
CA LEU A 91 9.80 -9.34 -3.73
C LEU A 91 9.81 -10.88 -3.72
N ASP A 92 10.99 -11.51 -3.85
CA ASP A 92 11.12 -12.96 -3.75
C ASP A 92 10.72 -13.43 -2.33
N TYR A 93 11.13 -12.70 -1.28
CA TYR A 93 10.73 -12.99 0.10
C TYR A 93 9.21 -12.87 0.33
N LEU A 94 8.56 -11.89 -0.30
CA LEU A 94 7.09 -11.76 -0.30
C LEU A 94 6.42 -12.90 -1.08
N ALA A 95 6.99 -13.28 -2.23
CA ALA A 95 6.48 -14.34 -3.09
C ALA A 95 6.56 -15.75 -2.45
N GLU A 96 7.50 -15.96 -1.52
CA GLU A 96 7.58 -17.18 -0.69
C GLU A 96 6.46 -17.28 0.35
N GLY A 97 5.86 -16.14 0.72
CA GLY A 97 4.77 -16.06 1.68
C GLY A 97 3.39 -16.36 1.08
N SER A 98 2.34 -16.03 1.84
CA SER A 98 0.94 -16.20 1.44
C SER A 98 0.15 -14.88 1.45
N GLU A 99 0.85 -13.75 1.57
CA GLU A 99 0.27 -12.42 1.67
C GLU A 99 -0.38 -12.03 0.32
N ALA A 100 -1.68 -11.78 0.35
CA ALA A 100 -2.39 -11.33 -0.83
C ALA A 100 -2.01 -9.88 -1.16
N CYS A 101 -1.61 -9.64 -2.40
CA CYS A 101 -1.35 -8.31 -2.94
C CYS A 101 -2.58 -7.83 -3.71
N VAL A 102 -3.22 -6.73 -3.31
CA VAL A 102 -4.45 -6.22 -3.94
C VAL A 102 -4.16 -4.87 -4.59
N ILE A 103 -4.49 -4.72 -5.87
CA ILE A 103 -4.20 -3.49 -6.63
C ILE A 103 -5.49 -2.93 -7.23
N ALA A 104 -5.81 -1.68 -6.88
CA ALA A 104 -6.71 -0.85 -7.67
C ALA A 104 -5.87 0.11 -8.51
N HIS A 105 -6.16 0.21 -9.80
CA HIS A 105 -5.46 1.18 -10.64
C HIS A 105 -6.38 1.82 -11.65
N GLN A 106 -6.02 3.04 -12.05
CA GLN A 106 -6.63 3.78 -13.14
C GLN A 106 -5.51 4.25 -14.07
N VAL A 107 -5.58 3.87 -15.34
CA VAL A 107 -4.70 4.39 -16.39
C VAL A 107 -5.48 5.46 -17.14
N GLN A 108 -4.80 6.52 -17.58
CA GLN A 108 -5.45 7.71 -18.16
C GLN A 108 -6.34 8.42 -17.13
N VAL A 109 -5.71 8.92 -16.06
CA VAL A 109 -6.37 9.85 -15.13
C VAL A 109 -6.90 11.04 -15.92
N ASP A 110 -8.14 11.43 -15.64
CA ASP A 110 -8.83 12.52 -16.32
C ASP A 110 -7.99 13.80 -16.28
N ALA A 111 -7.87 14.50 -17.40
CA ALA A 111 -7.13 15.77 -17.46
C ALA A 111 -7.75 16.86 -16.57
N ALA A 112 -9.04 16.75 -16.23
CA ALA A 112 -9.71 17.62 -15.26
C ALA A 112 -9.35 17.28 -13.79
N ASP A 113 -8.86 16.06 -13.53
CA ASP A 113 -8.42 15.61 -12.19
C ASP A 113 -6.94 15.96 -11.97
N THR A 114 -6.66 17.27 -11.92
CA THR A 114 -5.30 17.80 -11.94
C THR A 114 -4.43 17.38 -10.75
N ASP A 115 -5.05 17.01 -9.62
CA ASP A 115 -4.36 16.50 -8.43
C ASP A 115 -4.54 14.99 -8.22
N ALA A 116 -5.21 14.31 -9.17
CA ALA A 116 -5.55 12.89 -9.13
C ALA A 116 -6.37 12.46 -7.89
N GLU A 117 -7.02 13.38 -7.19
CA GLU A 117 -7.82 13.08 -5.99
C GLU A 117 -9.09 12.29 -6.33
N GLY A 118 -9.66 12.52 -7.52
CA GLY A 118 -10.78 11.72 -8.02
C GLY A 118 -10.37 10.26 -8.22
N ALA A 119 -9.27 10.03 -8.93
CA ALA A 119 -8.69 8.70 -9.13
C ALA A 119 -8.27 8.05 -7.81
N ARG A 120 -7.67 8.81 -6.89
CA ARG A 120 -7.34 8.36 -5.53
C ARG A 120 -8.56 7.83 -4.80
N ARG A 121 -9.61 8.64 -4.75
CA ARG A 121 -10.85 8.31 -4.06
C ARG A 121 -11.46 7.04 -4.65
N ALA A 122 -11.54 6.93 -5.97
CA ALA A 122 -12.10 5.75 -6.62
C ALA A 122 -11.29 4.48 -6.32
N CYS A 123 -9.96 4.54 -6.44
CA CYS A 123 -9.09 3.40 -6.17
C CYS A 123 -9.15 2.96 -4.70
N TYR A 124 -9.11 3.93 -3.77
CA TYR A 124 -9.24 3.65 -2.34
C TYR A 124 -10.56 2.98 -1.99
N ARG A 125 -11.67 3.49 -2.54
CA ARG A 125 -13.02 2.95 -2.28
C ARG A 125 -13.13 1.51 -2.78
N GLY A 126 -12.69 1.24 -4.01
CA GLY A 126 -12.66 -0.11 -4.57
C GLY A 126 -11.87 -1.09 -3.70
N LEU A 127 -10.66 -0.70 -3.28
CA LEU A 127 -9.85 -1.50 -2.35
C LEU A 127 -10.54 -1.74 -1.01
N ALA A 128 -11.00 -0.68 -0.36
CA ALA A 128 -11.57 -0.79 0.98
C ALA A 128 -12.81 -1.70 1.00
N ILE A 129 -13.65 -1.65 -0.05
CA ILE A 129 -14.83 -2.51 -0.19
C ILE A 129 -14.41 -3.98 -0.32
N GLU A 130 -13.50 -4.30 -1.25
CA GLU A 130 -13.05 -5.68 -1.49
C GLU A 130 -12.28 -6.26 -0.28
N LEU A 131 -11.43 -5.46 0.35
CA LEU A 131 -10.68 -5.87 1.55
C LEU A 131 -11.62 -6.16 2.72
N ALA A 132 -12.61 -5.29 2.94
CA ALA A 132 -13.58 -5.45 4.02
C ALA A 132 -14.57 -6.61 3.77
N ALA A 133 -14.87 -6.93 2.52
CA ALA A 133 -15.71 -8.08 2.16
C ALA A 133 -14.98 -9.42 2.31
N GLY A 134 -13.65 -9.43 2.16
CA GLY A 134 -12.87 -10.66 2.09
C GLY A 134 -12.96 -11.32 0.71
N ARG A 135 -12.07 -12.27 0.44
CA ARG A 135 -12.11 -13.09 -0.78
C ARG A 135 -11.86 -14.55 -0.43
N ALA A 136 -12.86 -15.39 -0.65
CA ALA A 136 -12.84 -16.79 -0.26
C ALA A 136 -11.59 -17.53 -0.79
N GLY A 137 -10.86 -18.17 0.11
CA GLY A 137 -9.62 -18.90 -0.22
C GLY A 137 -8.41 -18.03 -0.48
N VAL A 138 -8.52 -16.70 -0.34
CA VAL A 138 -7.43 -15.75 -0.58
C VAL A 138 -7.14 -14.90 0.66
N TRP A 139 -8.14 -14.18 1.18
CA TRP A 139 -8.02 -13.45 2.45
C TRP A 139 -9.35 -13.37 3.20
N ASP A 140 -9.26 -13.39 4.53
CA ASP A 140 -10.39 -13.13 5.41
C ASP A 140 -10.76 -11.63 5.43
N PRO A 141 -12.02 -11.27 5.73
CA PRO A 141 -12.45 -9.88 5.86
C PRO A 141 -11.52 -9.03 6.75
N VAL A 142 -11.06 -7.90 6.21
CA VAL A 142 -10.12 -7.00 6.89
C VAL A 142 -10.87 -5.96 7.74
N ASP A 143 -10.52 -5.86 9.01
CA ASP A 143 -11.09 -4.88 9.96
C ASP A 143 -10.13 -3.71 10.30
N LEU A 144 -8.88 -3.76 9.83
CA LEU A 144 -7.90 -2.70 9.99
C LEU A 144 -7.14 -2.45 8.68
N LEU A 145 -7.30 -1.23 8.16
CA LEU A 145 -6.51 -0.67 7.07
C LEU A 145 -5.44 0.25 7.67
N VAL A 146 -4.17 -0.02 7.37
CA VAL A 146 -3.03 0.83 7.75
C VAL A 146 -2.51 1.51 6.50
N LEU A 147 -2.70 2.83 6.42
CA LEU A 147 -2.37 3.65 5.25
C LEU A 147 -1.18 4.56 5.56
N GLU A 148 -0.26 4.69 4.61
CA GLU A 148 0.79 5.70 4.70
C GLU A 148 0.20 7.11 4.80
N GLU A 149 0.62 7.87 5.81
CA GLU A 149 0.08 9.20 6.06
C GLU A 149 0.63 10.25 5.07
N ARG A 150 -0.27 11.08 4.55
CA ARG A 150 0.10 12.20 3.69
C ARG A 150 0.65 13.36 4.53
N ASN A 151 1.73 13.98 4.04
CA ASN A 151 2.42 15.08 4.74
C ASN A 151 1.53 16.28 5.08
N GLN A 152 0.52 16.59 4.24
CA GLN A 152 -0.36 17.73 4.48
C GLN A 152 -1.62 17.31 5.25
N ARG A 153 -1.95 18.06 6.30
CA ARG A 153 -3.07 17.75 7.21
C ARG A 153 -4.44 17.78 6.53
N ASN A 154 -4.63 18.66 5.55
CA ASN A 154 -5.85 18.71 4.72
C ASN A 154 -6.09 17.38 3.98
N PHE A 155 -5.05 16.82 3.38
CA PHE A 155 -5.11 15.54 2.68
C PHE A 155 -5.34 14.37 3.64
N LYS A 156 -4.66 14.36 4.79
CA LYS A 156 -4.93 13.39 5.85
C LYS A 156 -6.40 13.41 6.30
N ASN A 157 -6.98 14.60 6.47
CA ASN A 157 -8.39 14.75 6.82
C ASN A 157 -9.34 14.28 5.70
N LYS A 158 -8.99 14.51 4.42
CA LYS A 158 -9.77 14.00 3.29
C LYS A 158 -9.83 12.47 3.28
N ASP A 159 -8.71 11.78 3.52
CA ASP A 159 -8.68 10.32 3.60
C ASP A 159 -9.60 9.80 4.72
N GLN A 160 -9.60 10.44 5.88
CA GLN A 160 -10.52 10.13 6.99
C GLN A 160 -11.98 10.35 6.62
N THR A 161 -12.29 11.44 5.91
CA THR A 161 -13.65 11.72 5.43
C THR A 161 -14.09 10.67 4.42
N ASN A 162 -13.26 10.34 3.42
CA ASN A 162 -13.55 9.32 2.41
C ASN A 162 -13.83 7.94 3.07
N HIS A 163 -13.07 7.57 4.09
CA HIS A 163 -13.33 6.33 4.84
C HIS A 163 -14.65 6.37 5.62
N ARG A 164 -14.96 7.49 6.29
CA ARG A 164 -16.24 7.65 7.02
C ARG A 164 -17.44 7.61 6.09
N GLU A 165 -17.31 8.15 4.88
CA GLU A 165 -18.35 8.07 3.85
C GLU A 165 -18.67 6.61 3.52
N LEU A 166 -17.66 5.77 3.25
CA LEU A 166 -17.84 4.33 3.01
C LEU A 166 -18.60 3.63 4.15
N VAL A 167 -18.26 3.95 5.41
CA VAL A 167 -18.96 3.41 6.58
C VAL A 167 -20.41 3.91 6.64
N SER A 168 -20.64 5.19 6.38
CA SER A 168 -21.97 5.81 6.45
C SER A 168 -22.91 5.32 5.34
N GLU A 169 -22.34 5.06 4.16
CA GLU A 169 -23.01 4.48 2.98
C GLU A 169 -23.19 2.96 3.13
N GLN A 170 -22.69 2.36 4.21
CA GLN A 170 -22.75 0.92 4.49
C GLN A 170 -22.04 0.06 3.43
N LEU A 171 -21.07 0.64 2.72
CA LEU A 171 -20.25 -0.08 1.74
C LEU A 171 -19.13 -0.88 2.42
N ILE A 172 -18.74 -0.49 3.64
CA ILE A 172 -17.87 -1.28 4.52
C ILE A 172 -18.48 -1.39 5.92
N PRO A 173 -18.16 -2.46 6.69
CA PRO A 173 -18.61 -2.62 8.07
C PRO A 173 -18.17 -1.47 8.98
N ARG A 174 -19.03 -1.15 9.97
CA ARG A 174 -18.78 -0.06 10.95
C ARG A 174 -17.51 -0.23 11.79
N ASN A 175 -17.04 -1.46 11.95
CA ASN A 175 -15.83 -1.80 12.71
C ASN A 175 -14.57 -1.85 11.84
N THR A 176 -14.66 -1.66 10.52
CA THR A 176 -13.48 -1.49 9.67
C THR A 176 -12.85 -0.13 10.01
N ARG A 177 -11.59 -0.16 10.44
CA ARG A 177 -10.85 1.03 10.91
C ARG A 177 -9.80 1.45 9.92
N LEU A 178 -9.58 2.75 9.80
CA LEU A 178 -8.43 3.34 9.12
C LEU A 178 -7.43 3.91 10.13
N LEU A 179 -6.21 3.38 10.12
CA LEU A 179 -5.05 3.95 10.80
C LEU A 179 -4.12 4.59 9.76
N GLN A 180 -3.78 5.86 9.94
CA GLN A 180 -2.78 6.53 9.12
C GLN A 180 -1.49 6.73 9.92
N THR A 181 -0.37 6.25 9.39
CA THR A 181 0.94 6.28 10.05
C THR A 181 2.06 6.33 9.00
N SER A 182 3.32 6.49 9.44
CA SER A 182 4.47 6.48 8.54
C SER A 182 5.20 5.13 8.55
N PRO A 183 5.99 4.81 7.50
CA PRO A 183 6.84 3.62 7.46
C PRO A 183 7.88 3.55 8.59
N ALA A 184 8.21 4.70 9.20
CA ALA A 184 9.09 4.76 10.36
C ALA A 184 8.44 4.19 11.63
N ALA A 185 7.12 4.29 11.76
CA ALA A 185 6.35 3.73 12.87
C ALA A 185 5.78 2.34 12.57
N GLU A 186 5.58 2.00 11.29
CA GLU A 186 5.15 0.68 10.88
C GLU A 186 5.85 0.22 9.59
N ARG A 187 6.82 -0.69 9.76
CA ARG A 187 7.67 -1.17 8.67
C ARG A 187 6.91 -1.94 7.59
N LEU A 188 5.79 -2.58 7.92
CA LEU A 188 5.02 -3.34 6.93
C LEU A 188 4.40 -2.46 5.83
N LEU A 189 4.42 -1.12 5.99
CA LEU A 189 4.13 -0.19 4.90
C LEU A 189 5.14 -0.26 3.74
N TRP A 190 6.30 -0.90 3.91
CA TRP A 190 7.23 -1.15 2.80
C TRP A 190 6.68 -2.14 1.77
N LEU A 191 5.79 -3.05 2.19
CA LEU A 191 5.21 -4.07 1.32
C LEU A 191 4.36 -3.47 0.19
N PRO A 192 3.35 -2.62 0.45
CA PRO A 192 2.60 -1.99 -0.63
C PRO A 192 3.45 -1.04 -1.49
N ASP A 193 4.47 -0.35 -0.95
CA ASP A 193 5.42 0.44 -1.74
C ASP A 193 6.21 -0.45 -2.73
N LEU A 194 6.70 -1.61 -2.30
CA LEU A 194 7.39 -2.58 -3.14
C LEU A 194 6.50 -3.07 -4.29
N VAL A 195 5.30 -3.53 -3.97
CA VAL A 195 4.33 -4.05 -4.94
C VAL A 195 3.92 -2.95 -5.92
N SER A 196 3.60 -1.76 -5.41
CA SER A 196 3.18 -0.61 -6.22
C SER A 196 4.31 -0.15 -7.15
N SER A 197 5.54 -0.11 -6.64
CA SER A 197 6.72 0.24 -7.45
C SER A 197 7.00 -0.81 -8.52
N ALA A 198 6.93 -2.11 -8.20
CA ALA A 198 7.10 -3.18 -9.17
C ALA A 198 6.05 -3.10 -10.29
N PHE A 199 4.76 -2.95 -9.94
CA PHE A 199 3.69 -2.79 -10.91
C PHE A 199 3.86 -1.52 -11.76
N ARG A 200 4.23 -0.39 -11.15
CA ARG A 200 4.53 0.87 -11.87
C ARG A 200 5.62 0.67 -12.93
N ARG A 201 6.66 -0.13 -12.69
CA ARG A 201 7.73 -0.37 -13.67
C ARG A 201 7.20 -1.07 -14.94
N THR A 202 6.16 -1.91 -14.83
CA THR A 202 5.50 -2.53 -16.00
C THR A 202 4.84 -1.50 -16.93
N ILE A 203 4.37 -0.39 -16.37
CA ILE A 203 3.70 0.69 -17.11
C ILE A 203 4.72 1.67 -17.71
N THR A 204 5.78 1.95 -16.95
CA THR A 204 6.66 3.10 -17.19
C THR A 204 8.03 2.74 -17.78
N HIS A 205 8.48 1.49 -17.68
CA HIS A 205 9.84 1.08 -18.05
C HIS A 205 9.85 -0.13 -19.00
N ARG A 206 10.97 -0.31 -19.71
CA ARG A 206 11.23 -1.45 -20.60
C ARG A 206 12.58 -2.13 -20.34
N ASP A 207 13.25 -1.75 -19.25
CA ASP A 207 14.52 -2.32 -18.83
C ASP A 207 14.32 -3.56 -17.95
N ALA A 208 15.41 -4.15 -17.43
CA ALA A 208 15.37 -5.37 -16.61
C ALA A 208 14.47 -5.27 -15.36
N THR A 209 14.18 -4.07 -14.86
CA THR A 209 13.29 -3.90 -13.70
C THR A 209 11.80 -3.98 -14.06
N SER A 210 11.45 -3.92 -15.35
CA SER A 210 10.05 -4.07 -15.80
C SER A 210 9.48 -5.46 -15.49
N THR A 211 10.34 -6.45 -15.24
CA THR A 211 9.97 -7.83 -14.87
C THR A 211 9.92 -8.06 -13.36
N LEU A 212 10.16 -7.05 -12.52
CA LEU A 212 10.08 -7.21 -11.06
C LEU A 212 8.68 -7.64 -10.61
N PHE A 213 7.64 -7.18 -11.30
CA PHE A 213 6.26 -7.57 -11.00
C PHE A 213 6.01 -9.07 -11.24
N ASP A 214 6.74 -9.71 -12.16
CA ASP A 214 6.55 -11.12 -12.47
C ASP A 214 6.86 -12.05 -11.29
N VAL A 215 7.62 -11.56 -10.30
CA VAL A 215 7.96 -12.28 -9.08
C VAL A 215 6.74 -12.57 -8.21
N ILE A 216 5.86 -11.58 -8.09
CA ILE A 216 4.71 -11.60 -7.17
C ILE A 216 3.38 -11.77 -7.89
N LYS A 217 3.36 -11.78 -9.24
CA LYS A 217 2.13 -11.71 -10.05
C LYS A 217 1.05 -12.73 -9.66
N GLU A 218 1.45 -13.92 -9.20
CA GLU A 218 0.53 -15.01 -8.84
C GLU A 218 -0.23 -14.72 -7.52
N GLN A 219 0.32 -13.85 -6.67
CA GLN A 219 -0.31 -13.38 -5.42
C GLN A 219 -1.10 -12.07 -5.64
N VAL A 220 -1.10 -11.52 -6.85
CA VAL A 220 -1.71 -10.21 -7.14
C VAL A 220 -3.16 -10.36 -7.60
N HIS A 221 -4.02 -9.56 -6.98
CA HIS A 221 -5.44 -9.49 -7.24
C HIS A 221 -5.83 -8.06 -7.63
N PHE A 222 -6.24 -7.88 -8.87
CA PHE A 222 -6.77 -6.59 -9.33
C PHE A 222 -8.21 -6.39 -8.86
N VAL A 223 -8.53 -5.16 -8.47
CA VAL A 223 -9.89 -4.74 -8.10
C VAL A 223 -10.27 -3.48 -8.87
N THR A 224 -11.57 -3.30 -9.08
CA THR A 224 -12.10 -2.18 -9.84
C THR A 224 -12.23 -0.94 -8.94
N PRO A 225 -11.77 0.25 -9.38
CA PRO A 225 -12.07 1.51 -8.70
C PRO A 225 -13.59 1.76 -8.60
N ALA A 226 -14.06 2.37 -7.49
CA ALA A 226 -15.48 2.50 -7.14
C ALA A 226 -15.93 3.93 -6.81
#